data_AF-A0A2C5ZZ87-F1
#
_entry.id   AF-A0A2C5ZZ87-F1
#
_cell.length_a   1.000
_cell.length_b   1.000
_cell.length_c   1.000
_cell.angle_alpha   90.00
_cell.angle_beta   90.00
_cell.angle_gamma   90.00
#
_symmetry.space_group_name_H-M   'P 1'
#
loop_
_entity.id
_entity.type
_entity.pdbx_description
1 polymer ?
#
loop_
_entity_poly.entity_id
_entity_poly.type
_entity_poly.pdbx_seq_one_letter_code
_entity_poly.pdbx_strand_id
1 'polypeptide(L)'
;MSLLPSALVGRARHQHEGHGRAEAGEEAKLVGNPTLAVYGDRDALVPAGKLRAWSGRLEALHGSLFRALEVASAGHFWAEDGVLEEMKQAAGQFAAALAAACPT
;
A
#
# COMPACT_ATOMS: atom_id res chain seq x y z
N MET A 1 24.99 40.61 34.15
CA MET A 1 25.14 40.19 32.74
C MET A 1 25.41 38.71 32.72
N SER A 2 24.41 37.90 32.38
CA SER A 2 24.54 36.45 32.21
C SER A 2 23.88 36.08 30.89
N LEU A 3 24.69 35.64 29.93
CA LEU A 3 24.24 35.17 28.62
C LEU A 3 24.33 33.64 28.63
N LEU A 4 23.18 32.99 28.82
CA LEU A 4 23.02 31.56 28.52
C LEU A 4 22.27 31.44 27.19
N PRO A 5 22.82 30.77 26.16
CA PRO A 5 22.11 30.55 24.92
C PRO A 5 21.09 29.41 25.09
N SER A 6 19.80 29.76 25.00
CA SER A 6 18.71 28.81 24.80
C SER A 6 18.81 28.21 23.39
N ALA A 7 19.48 27.06 23.27
CA ALA A 7 19.46 26.26 22.05
C ALA A 7 18.17 25.42 22.00
N LEU A 8 17.24 25.90 21.19
CA LEU A 8 16.18 25.21 20.46
C LEU A 8 15.59 23.93 21.08
N VAL A 9 14.39 24.12 21.64
CA VAL A 9 13.23 23.24 21.42
C VAL A 9 13.17 22.83 19.95
N GLY A 10 13.16 21.54 19.62
CA GLY A 10 12.99 21.16 18.22
C GLY A 10 13.27 19.71 17.84
N ARG A 11 12.61 18.74 18.48
CA ARG A 11 12.14 17.56 17.74
C ARG A 11 11.02 16.89 18.53
N ALA A 12 9.84 17.50 18.41
CA ALA A 12 8.61 16.72 18.53
C ALA A 12 8.77 15.54 17.57
N ARG A 13 8.92 14.35 18.13
CA ARG A 13 8.67 13.11 17.41
C ARG A 13 7.30 13.31 16.78
N HIS A 14 7.23 13.38 15.45
CA HIS A 14 5.97 13.20 14.74
C HIS A 14 5.53 11.77 15.05
N GLN A 15 4.84 11.63 16.17
CA GLN A 15 3.95 10.54 16.43
C GLN A 15 2.89 10.68 15.34
N HIS A 16 2.99 9.84 14.31
CA HIS A 16 1.87 9.65 13.39
C HIS A 16 0.89 8.72 14.10
N GLU A 17 0.35 9.19 15.22
CA GLU A 17 -0.88 8.65 15.78
C GLU A 17 -2.01 9.33 15.01
N GLY A 18 -2.63 8.56 14.10
CA GLY A 18 -3.68 9.04 13.22
C GLY A 18 -4.50 7.90 12.61
N HIS A 19 -5.50 7.47 13.40
CA HIS A 19 -6.84 7.05 12.98
C HIS A 19 -7.03 5.75 12.18
N GLY A 20 -7.28 4.68 12.94
CA GLY A 20 -7.81 3.38 12.52
C GLY A 20 -9.30 3.38 12.16
N ARG A 21 -9.69 4.16 11.16
CA ARG A 21 -10.91 3.91 10.39
C ARG A 21 -10.56 4.30 8.97
N ALA A 22 -10.75 3.42 7.98
CA ALA A 22 -10.71 3.86 6.58
C ALA A 22 -11.49 5.16 6.52
N GLU A 23 -10.80 6.25 6.22
CA GLU A 23 -11.46 7.54 6.18
C GLU A 23 -12.63 7.42 5.21
N ALA A 24 -13.75 8.06 5.53
CA ALA A 24 -14.88 8.20 4.62
C ALA A 24 -14.40 9.02 3.40
N GLY A 25 -13.71 8.35 2.49
CA GLY A 25 -12.87 8.93 1.44
C GLY A 25 -12.57 7.90 0.36
N GLU A 26 -11.69 8.23 -0.58
CA GLU A 26 -11.44 7.44 -1.79
C GLU A 26 -11.02 5.99 -1.49
N GLU A 27 -10.32 5.74 -0.38
CA GLU A 27 -9.93 4.40 0.07
C GLU A 27 -11.13 3.50 0.40
N ALA A 28 -12.29 4.07 0.77
CA ALA A 28 -13.51 3.30 1.01
C ALA A 28 -13.94 2.50 -0.23
N LYS A 29 -13.68 3.02 -1.43
CA LYS A 29 -13.96 2.33 -2.69
C LYS A 29 -13.07 1.11 -2.88
N LEU A 30 -11.82 1.17 -2.41
CA LEU A 30 -10.84 0.09 -2.53
C LEU A 30 -11.17 -1.08 -1.60
N VAL A 31 -11.70 -0.80 -0.41
CA VAL A 31 -12.04 -1.84 0.57
C VAL A 31 -13.45 -2.40 0.38
N GLY A 32 -14.37 -1.60 -0.17
CA GLY A 32 -15.75 -2.00 -0.42
C GLY A 32 -15.96 -2.76 -1.74
N ASN A 33 -14.96 -2.78 -2.62
CA ASN A 33 -15.00 -3.53 -3.88
C ASN A 33 -13.81 -4.49 -3.93
N PRO A 34 -13.92 -5.64 -4.63
CA PRO A 34 -12.76 -6.46 -4.95
C PRO A 34 -11.66 -5.59 -5.57
N THR A 35 -10.51 -5.52 -4.91
CA THR A 35 -9.38 -4.70 -5.33
C THR A 35 -8.09 -5.46 -5.07
N LEU A 36 -7.20 -5.50 -6.08
CA LEU A 36 -5.85 -6.02 -5.95
C LEU A 36 -4.85 -4.89 -6.21
N ALA A 37 -4.01 -4.59 -5.23
CA ALA A 37 -2.81 -3.76 -5.41
C ALA A 37 -1.59 -4.67 -5.62
N VAL A 38 -0.82 -4.43 -6.68
CA VAL A 38 0.42 -5.17 -6.96
C VAL A 38 1.58 -4.18 -7.00
N TYR A 39 2.66 -4.44 -6.26
CA TYR A 39 3.81 -3.55 -6.21
C TYR A 39 5.12 -4.30 -5.99
N GLY A 40 6.24 -3.69 -6.37
CA GLY A 40 7.57 -4.28 -6.20
C GLY A 40 8.27 -3.84 -4.91
N ASP A 41 9.09 -4.73 -4.35
CA ASP A 41 9.86 -4.44 -3.13
C ASP A 41 11.13 -3.58 -3.37
N ARG A 42 11.53 -3.40 -4.64
CA ARG A 42 12.66 -2.57 -5.09
C ARG A 42 12.22 -1.32 -5.86
N ASP A 43 10.96 -0.92 -5.76
CA ASP A 43 10.49 0.35 -6.33
C ASP A 43 11.21 1.54 -5.67
N ALA A 44 11.99 2.27 -6.48
CA ALA A 44 12.78 3.43 -6.04
C ALA A 44 11.97 4.73 -5.96
N LEU A 45 10.75 4.78 -6.53
CA LEU A 45 9.86 5.93 -6.49
C LEU A 45 8.92 5.84 -5.30
N VAL A 46 8.39 4.66 -5.01
CA VAL A 46 7.48 4.41 -3.89
C VAL A 46 8.08 3.36 -2.94
N PRO A 47 8.62 3.76 -1.78
CA PRO A 47 9.24 2.81 -0.86
C PRO A 47 8.29 1.69 -0.41
N ALA A 48 8.72 0.44 -0.54
CA ALA A 48 7.93 -0.74 -0.20
C ALA A 48 7.36 -0.71 1.22
N GLY A 49 8.11 -0.18 2.20
CA GLY A 49 7.63 -0.04 3.57
C GLY A 49 6.37 0.84 3.71
N LYS A 50 6.22 1.87 2.87
CA LYS A 50 5.00 2.70 2.84
C LYS A 50 3.83 1.93 2.25
N LEU A 51 4.08 1.16 1.17
CA LEU A 51 3.05 0.35 0.53
C LEU A 51 2.59 -0.77 1.46
N ARG A 52 3.49 -1.49 2.13
CA ARG A 52 3.16 -2.50 3.16
C ARG A 52 2.32 -1.91 4.29
N ALA A 53 2.69 -0.73 4.82
CA ALA A 53 1.93 -0.09 5.88
C ALA A 53 0.53 0.33 5.43
N TRP A 54 0.43 0.87 4.21
CA TRP A 54 -0.83 1.28 3.60
C TRP A 54 -1.73 0.07 3.29
N SER A 55 -1.22 -0.92 2.56
CA SER A 55 -1.97 -2.12 2.19
C SER A 55 -2.39 -2.91 3.42
N GLY A 56 -1.47 -3.14 4.36
CA GLY A 56 -1.78 -3.86 5.59
C GLY A 56 -2.88 -3.18 6.42
N ARG A 57 -2.92 -1.84 6.44
CA ARG A 57 -4.01 -1.10 7.09
C ARG A 57 -5.35 -1.33 6.37
N LEU A 58 -5.37 -1.36 5.04
CA LEU A 58 -6.60 -1.58 4.25
C LEU A 58 -7.09 -3.04 4.31
N GLU A 59 -6.18 -4.01 4.26
CA GLU A 59 -6.51 -5.44 4.39
C GLU A 59 -7.05 -5.78 5.77
N ALA A 60 -6.56 -5.11 6.82
CA ALA A 60 -6.98 -5.35 8.21
C ALA A 60 -8.39 -4.82 8.54
N LEU A 61 -9.01 -4.03 7.66
CA LEU A 61 -10.36 -3.52 7.90
C LEU A 61 -11.39 -4.64 7.82
N HIS A 62 -12.36 -4.62 8.74
CA HIS A 62 -13.42 -5.62 8.78
C HIS A 62 -14.25 -5.60 7.49
N GLY A 63 -14.42 -6.77 6.88
CA GLY A 63 -15.15 -6.92 5.61
C GLY A 63 -14.39 -6.40 4.38
N SER A 64 -13.11 -6.06 4.51
CA SER A 64 -12.31 -5.55 3.38
C SER A 64 -12.15 -6.58 2.27
N LEU A 65 -12.50 -6.17 1.06
CA LEU A 65 -12.29 -6.90 -0.18
C LEU A 65 -10.96 -6.52 -0.87
N PHE A 66 -10.18 -5.63 -0.26
CA PHE A 66 -8.87 -5.23 -0.73
C PHE A 66 -7.83 -6.32 -0.43
N ARG A 67 -6.94 -6.58 -1.39
CA ARG A 67 -5.77 -7.45 -1.23
C ARG A 67 -4.54 -6.78 -1.83
N ALA A 68 -3.37 -7.10 -1.28
CA ALA A 68 -2.09 -6.68 -1.83
C ALA A 68 -1.18 -7.87 -2.16
N LEU A 69 -0.43 -7.73 -3.25
CA LEU A 69 0.66 -8.61 -3.63
C LEU A 69 1.94 -7.80 -3.77
N GLU A 70 2.94 -8.17 -2.99
CA GLU A 70 4.29 -7.66 -3.15
C GLU A 70 5.10 -8.64 -3.99
N VAL A 71 5.67 -8.16 -5.09
CA VAL A 71 6.51 -8.95 -6.00
C VAL A 71 7.97 -8.72 -5.63
N ALA A 72 8.63 -9.80 -5.21
CA ALA A 72 10.02 -9.76 -4.82
C ALA A 72 10.92 -9.39 -6.01
N SER A 73 11.95 -8.60 -5.74
CA SER A 73 12.92 -8.05 -6.70
C SER A 73 12.39 -7.06 -7.73
N ALA A 74 11.08 -6.81 -7.80
CA ALA A 74 10.49 -5.92 -8.79
C ALA A 74 10.78 -4.45 -8.48
N GLY A 75 11.25 -3.73 -9.49
CA GLY A 75 11.35 -2.28 -9.49
C GLY A 75 10.09 -1.62 -10.07
N HIS A 76 10.11 -0.30 -10.16
CA HIS A 76 8.97 0.50 -10.64
C HIS A 76 8.53 0.12 -12.07
N PHE A 77 9.49 -0.27 -12.91
CA PHE A 77 9.27 -0.53 -14.33
C PHE A 77 9.00 -1.99 -14.67
N TRP A 78 9.03 -2.89 -13.69
CA TRP A 78 8.84 -4.34 -13.91
C TRP A 78 9.82 -4.93 -14.94
N ALA A 79 11.02 -4.35 -15.04
CA ALA A 79 12.00 -4.69 -16.08
C ALA A 79 12.89 -5.87 -15.68
N GLU A 80 12.83 -6.29 -14.41
CA GLU A 80 13.58 -7.42 -13.90
C GLU A 80 13.05 -8.76 -14.45
N ASP A 81 13.92 -9.75 -14.51
CA ASP A 81 13.57 -11.05 -15.10
C ASP A 81 12.39 -11.70 -14.36
N GLY A 82 11.34 -12.04 -15.11
CA GLY A 82 10.17 -12.76 -14.62
C GLY A 82 9.15 -11.93 -13.83
N VAL A 83 9.51 -10.75 -13.31
CA VAL A 83 8.61 -9.99 -12.41
C VAL A 83 7.38 -9.43 -13.14
N LEU A 84 7.51 -9.04 -14.42
CA LEU A 84 6.38 -8.61 -15.24
C LEU A 84 5.37 -9.75 -15.47
N GLU A 85 5.85 -10.96 -15.72
CA GLU A 85 4.98 -12.11 -15.91
C GLU A 85 4.26 -12.49 -14.62
N GLU A 86 4.93 -12.41 -13.47
CA GLU A 86 4.29 -12.60 -12.16
C GLU A 86 3.17 -11.58 -11.92
N MET A 87 3.44 -10.28 -12.17
CA MET A 87 2.42 -9.23 -12.05
C MET A 87 1.25 -9.46 -13.00
N LYS A 88 1.50 -9.81 -14.27
CA LYS A 88 0.46 -10.12 -15.26
C LYS A 88 -0.36 -11.35 -14.86
N GLN A 89 0.27 -12.39 -14.32
CA GLN A 89 -0.43 -13.57 -13.83
C GLN A 89 -1.36 -13.21 -12.67
N ALA A 90 -0.90 -12.42 -11.71
CA ALA A 90 -1.72 -11.96 -10.60
C ALA A 90 -2.93 -11.13 -11.08
N ALA A 91 -2.70 -10.17 -11.98
CA ALA A 91 -3.76 -9.35 -12.58
C ALA A 91 -4.76 -10.22 -13.38
N GLY A 92 -4.27 -11.20 -14.13
CA GLY A 92 -5.11 -12.13 -14.91
C GLY A 92 -5.97 -13.03 -14.04
N GLN A 93 -5.41 -13.60 -12.97
CA GLN A 93 -6.15 -14.40 -12.00
C GLN A 93 -7.24 -13.58 -11.30
N PHE A 94 -6.91 -12.36 -10.90
CA PHE A 94 -7.87 -11.43 -10.30
C PHE A 94 -9.02 -11.13 -11.26
N ALA A 95 -8.73 -10.76 -12.52
CA ALA A 95 -9.75 -10.48 -13.52
C ALA A 95 -10.65 -11.71 -13.80
N ALA A 96 -10.07 -12.91 -13.90
CA ALA A 96 -10.83 -14.14 -14.10
C ALA A 96 -11.77 -14.44 -12.93
N ALA A 97 -11.32 -14.21 -11.69
CA ALA A 97 -12.15 -14.39 -10.50
C ALA A 97 -13.35 -13.40 -10.48
N LEU A 98 -13.15 -12.15 -10.90
CA LEU A 98 -14.24 -11.18 -11.03
C LEU A 98 -15.27 -11.60 -12.07
N ALA A 99 -14.80 -12.08 -13.23
CA ALA A 99 -15.69 -12.55 -14.29
C ALA A 99 -16.53 -13.76 -13.84
N ALA A 100 -15.93 -14.68 -13.08
CA ALA A 100 -16.63 -15.85 -12.56
C ALA A 100 -17.66 -15.51 -11.45
N ALA A 101 -17.43 -14.44 -10.69
CA ALA A 101 -18.32 -14.00 -9.61
C ALA A 101 -19.58 -13.26 -10.10
N CYS A 102 -19.61 -12.85 -11.37
CA CYS A 102 -20.77 -12.19 -11.98
C CYS A 102 -21.52 -13.19 -12.88
N PRO A 103 -22.66 -13.77 -12.45
CA PRO A 103 -23.48 -14.59 -13.34
C PRO A 103 -24.11 -13.70 -14.42
N THR A 104 -23.76 -13.95 -15.68
CA THR A 104 -24.37 -13.33 -16.88
C THR A 104 -25.81 -13.74 -17.07
#